data_AF-A0A7J7DV18-F1
#
_entry.id   AF-A0A7J7DV18-F1
#
_cell.length_a   1.000
_cell.length_b   1.000
_cell.length_c   1.000
_cell.angle_alpha   90.00
_cell.angle_beta   90.00
_cell.angle_gamma   90.00
#
_symmetry.space_group_name_H-M   'P 1'
#
loop_
_entity.id
_entity.type
_entity.pdbx_description
1 polymer ?
#
loop_
_entity_poly.entity_id
_entity_poly.type
_entity_poly.pdbx_seq_one_letter_code
_entity_poly.pdbx_strand_id
1 'polypeptide(L)'
;MSTKNFVSIYAAFLTTLLISPIVISDDATPIPADAAQLSGWFTANVKPLADRKATLDPALDAAEAGAKVIKVGKTGGEFKTITEAINSIPSGNTKRVIISLGPGEYQEKVKIERTKPFVTLYGAPSDMPTIVFGGTAAEYGTVDSATLIVESDYFVAANIIVKNSAPRPDGERKGAQAVAARISGDKSALYNCKLIGFQDTLCDDKGLHFFKDCFITGTVDFIFGNAKSLYLNTEINVIPEEGFTVITAHARQGNSEDTGYSFVHCKVTGAGKGAYLGRAWMPNPKVIFAFSDLGSAVAPEGWSDNFKPERANTAFFGEYQCKGTGANPAARAKFTKQLAPPQANEFISLAFIQGSKWLLPPPKARPSSAPPTATQTPIIFRAPAPPPPPSLAPVGTYTPTAPRLTPAAGPPVYSYADAYGQASSNLLGRSNLESTIQQIFDKGRGSWDRDTVICALLAAFNNPERAVEYLYSKYILPNLWRIWVMDFLNFLNQGFPNIVGPNASAGPLAFLRNSQQFQELRARVQMNPQILQPTLQELGRQNPHMMQLIQENQADFLRLINEPVVEGEGNILGQLASAMPPAVTVTPEEREAIERLEATGFDRAIVLEVFFACNKNEELAANYLLDHMHEFEE
;
A
#
# COMPACT_ATOMS: atom_id res chain seq x y z
N MET A 1 -20.83 -67.49 40.30
CA MET A 1 -20.60 -67.52 38.84
C MET A 1 -21.76 -66.79 38.17
N SER A 2 -21.44 -65.85 37.26
CA SER A 2 -22.22 -65.19 36.19
C SER A 2 -23.69 -65.60 36.00
N THR A 3 -24.64 -64.76 35.56
CA THR A 3 -24.71 -64.22 34.18
C THR A 3 -25.89 -63.23 34.02
N LYS A 4 -25.64 -62.04 33.42
CA LYS A 4 -26.38 -61.26 32.37
C LYS A 4 -27.92 -61.09 32.46
N ASN A 5 -28.58 -60.03 32.00
CA ASN A 5 -28.27 -58.74 31.38
C ASN A 5 -29.57 -57.89 31.44
N PHE A 6 -29.46 -56.61 31.77
CA PHE A 6 -30.49 -55.57 31.63
C PHE A 6 -30.38 -54.94 30.24
N VAL A 7 -31.50 -54.73 29.54
CA VAL A 7 -31.65 -53.56 28.63
C VAL A 7 -33.10 -53.08 28.70
N SER A 8 -33.25 -51.83 29.14
CA SER A 8 -34.49 -51.09 29.32
C SER A 8 -34.71 -50.14 28.14
N ILE A 9 -35.98 -49.88 27.85
CA ILE A 9 -36.51 -49.00 26.80
C ILE A 9 -36.18 -47.54 27.12
N TYR A 10 -35.58 -46.80 26.18
CA TYR A 10 -35.61 -45.34 26.18
C TYR A 10 -35.93 -44.81 24.78
N ALA A 11 -36.96 -43.97 24.73
CA ALA A 11 -37.49 -43.30 23.55
C ALA A 11 -36.47 -42.30 22.99
N ALA A 12 -36.19 -42.40 21.69
CA ALA A 12 -35.35 -41.47 20.96
C ALA A 12 -36.17 -40.24 20.55
N PHE A 13 -35.95 -39.10 21.22
CA PHE A 13 -36.23 -37.79 20.65
C PHE A 13 -35.13 -37.48 19.63
N LEU A 14 -35.44 -37.67 18.34
CA LEU A 14 -34.57 -37.29 17.24
C LEU A 14 -34.66 -35.76 17.07
N THR A 15 -33.77 -35.03 17.74
CA THR A 15 -33.52 -33.63 17.42
C THR A 15 -32.84 -33.57 16.05
N THR A 16 -33.61 -33.34 15.00
CA THR A 16 -33.08 -32.83 13.74
C THR A 16 -32.59 -31.41 13.99
N LEU A 17 -31.37 -31.28 14.49
CA LEU A 17 -30.60 -30.05 14.37
C LEU A 17 -30.40 -29.86 12.86
N LEU A 18 -31.22 -29.00 12.25
CA LEU A 18 -30.91 -28.43 10.94
C LEU A 18 -29.63 -27.62 11.16
N ILE A 19 -28.50 -28.28 10.95
CA ILE A 19 -27.22 -27.61 10.76
C ILE A 19 -27.40 -26.89 9.43
N SER A 20 -27.94 -25.68 9.46
CA SER A 20 -27.75 -24.73 8.38
C SER A 20 -26.26 -24.75 8.10
N PRO A 21 -25.79 -25.11 6.89
CA PRO A 21 -24.37 -25.00 6.60
C PRO A 21 -24.03 -23.54 6.87
N ILE A 22 -23.21 -23.29 7.89
CA ILE A 22 -22.62 -21.98 8.10
C ILE A 22 -21.75 -21.81 6.87
N VAL A 23 -22.24 -21.03 5.90
CA VAL A 23 -21.53 -20.77 4.66
C VAL A 23 -20.43 -19.77 4.98
N ILE A 24 -19.28 -20.29 5.39
CA ILE A 24 -18.07 -19.50 5.56
C ILE A 24 -17.53 -19.22 4.16
N SER A 25 -17.26 -17.95 3.84
CA SER A 25 -16.39 -17.60 2.71
C SER A 25 -15.03 -18.22 3.01
N ASP A 26 -14.71 -19.31 2.31
CA ASP A 26 -13.53 -20.11 2.63
C ASP A 26 -12.29 -19.54 1.95
N ASP A 27 -11.36 -19.04 2.74
CA ASP A 27 -10.04 -18.62 2.28
C ASP A 27 -9.18 -19.82 1.84
N ALA A 28 -9.48 -21.02 2.34
CA ALA A 28 -8.68 -22.22 2.09
C ALA A 28 -9.04 -22.94 0.78
N THR A 29 -10.23 -22.72 0.21
CA THR A 29 -10.64 -23.38 -1.04
C THR A 29 -9.81 -22.83 -2.21
N PRO A 30 -8.95 -23.63 -2.86
CA PRO A 30 -8.15 -23.16 -3.98
C PRO A 30 -9.02 -22.82 -5.19
N ILE A 31 -8.59 -21.83 -5.98
CA ILE A 31 -9.12 -21.50 -7.29
C ILE A 31 -8.95 -22.73 -8.18
N PRO A 32 -10.01 -23.22 -8.85
CA PRO A 32 -9.95 -24.43 -9.66
C PRO A 32 -9.04 -24.23 -10.87
N ALA A 33 -8.34 -25.29 -11.29
CA ALA A 33 -7.52 -25.27 -12.49
C ALA A 33 -8.35 -25.14 -13.79
N ASP A 34 -9.59 -25.60 -13.79
CA ASP A 34 -10.50 -25.46 -14.92
C ASP A 34 -11.18 -24.08 -14.91
N ALA A 35 -10.87 -23.27 -15.93
CA ALA A 35 -11.43 -21.94 -16.09
C ALA A 35 -12.97 -21.94 -16.21
N ALA A 36 -13.58 -23.02 -16.70
CA ALA A 36 -15.04 -23.13 -16.78
C ALA A 36 -15.72 -23.14 -15.39
N GLN A 37 -14.99 -23.57 -14.36
CA GLN A 37 -15.47 -23.60 -12.98
C GLN A 37 -15.30 -22.27 -12.24
N LEU A 38 -14.56 -21.31 -12.82
CA LEU A 38 -14.14 -20.10 -12.13
C LEU A 38 -15.31 -19.21 -11.68
N SER A 39 -16.33 -19.05 -12.53
CA SER A 39 -17.52 -18.26 -12.17
C SER A 39 -18.31 -18.90 -11.02
N GLY A 40 -18.41 -20.24 -11.02
CA GLY A 40 -19.06 -20.99 -9.94
C GLY A 40 -18.27 -20.88 -8.64
N TRP A 41 -16.95 -21.07 -8.71
CA TRP A 41 -16.05 -20.92 -7.57
C TRP A 41 -16.10 -19.50 -6.98
N PHE A 42 -16.07 -18.46 -7.82
CA PHE A 42 -16.14 -17.08 -7.34
C PHE A 42 -17.46 -16.81 -6.62
N THR A 43 -18.59 -17.25 -7.19
CA THR A 43 -19.92 -17.12 -6.55
C THR A 43 -20.05 -17.94 -5.28
N ALA A 44 -19.32 -19.05 -5.17
CA ALA A 44 -19.28 -19.89 -3.98
C ALA A 44 -18.48 -19.23 -2.84
N ASN A 45 -17.36 -18.58 -3.14
CA ASN A 45 -16.43 -18.10 -2.14
C ASN A 45 -16.53 -16.59 -1.85
N VAL A 46 -16.98 -15.77 -2.79
CA VAL A 46 -17.19 -14.32 -2.61
C VAL A 46 -18.69 -14.04 -2.49
N LYS A 47 -19.23 -14.32 -1.30
CA LYS A 47 -20.67 -14.21 -1.00
C LYS A 47 -21.12 -12.76 -0.82
N PRO A 48 -22.38 -12.43 -1.16
CA PRO A 48 -22.93 -11.10 -0.92
C PRO A 48 -23.07 -10.81 0.58
N LEU A 49 -23.13 -9.52 0.93
CA LEU A 49 -23.22 -9.03 2.32
C LEU A 49 -24.25 -9.79 3.18
N ALA A 50 -25.42 -10.10 2.62
CA ALA A 50 -26.51 -10.79 3.33
C ALA A 50 -26.09 -12.13 3.97
N ASP A 51 -25.15 -12.83 3.33
CA ASP A 51 -24.65 -14.14 3.78
C ASP A 51 -23.39 -14.00 4.64
N ARG A 52 -22.87 -12.79 4.82
CA ARG A 52 -21.51 -12.53 5.31
C ARG A 52 -21.38 -11.64 6.54
N LYS A 53 -22.47 -10.99 6.99
CA LYS A 53 -22.43 -9.93 8.02
C LYS A 53 -21.54 -10.20 9.24
N ALA A 54 -21.54 -11.43 9.77
CA ALA A 54 -20.76 -11.79 10.96
C ALA A 54 -19.30 -12.23 10.69
N THR A 55 -18.86 -12.21 9.43
CA THR A 55 -17.56 -12.75 8.99
C THR A 55 -16.66 -11.71 8.32
N LEU A 56 -17.17 -10.49 8.13
CA LEU A 56 -16.43 -9.37 7.56
C LEU A 56 -15.78 -8.55 8.67
N ASP A 57 -14.81 -7.70 8.30
CA ASP A 57 -14.38 -6.59 9.17
C ASP A 57 -15.63 -5.81 9.66
N PRO A 58 -15.80 -5.60 10.97
CA PRO A 58 -16.93 -4.86 11.53
C PRO A 58 -17.13 -3.46 10.91
N ALA A 59 -16.04 -2.77 10.56
CA ALA A 59 -16.12 -1.45 9.94
C ALA A 59 -16.72 -1.53 8.53
N LEU A 60 -16.39 -2.58 7.78
CA LEU A 60 -16.98 -2.83 6.46
C LEU A 60 -18.45 -3.20 6.57
N ASP A 61 -18.83 -4.10 7.48
CA ASP A 61 -20.25 -4.48 7.67
C ASP A 61 -21.11 -3.27 8.03
N ALA A 62 -20.63 -2.42 8.95
CA ALA A 62 -21.28 -1.17 9.32
C ALA A 62 -21.39 -0.20 8.13
N ALA A 63 -20.34 -0.08 7.32
CA ALA A 63 -20.34 0.80 6.16
C ALA A 63 -21.34 0.36 5.09
N GLU A 64 -21.43 -0.94 4.81
CA GLU A 64 -22.34 -1.50 3.81
C GLU A 64 -23.81 -1.42 4.23
N ALA A 65 -24.11 -1.54 5.54
CA ALA A 65 -25.46 -1.36 6.07
C ALA A 65 -26.02 0.05 5.80
N GLY A 66 -25.14 1.06 5.71
CA GLY A 66 -25.47 2.46 5.48
C GLY A 66 -25.26 2.96 4.05
N ALA A 67 -25.17 2.07 3.06
CA ALA A 67 -24.75 2.44 1.71
C ALA A 67 -25.61 3.55 1.06
N LYS A 68 -24.94 4.60 0.57
CA LYS A 68 -25.51 5.72 -0.19
C LYS A 68 -25.05 5.67 -1.64
N VAL A 69 -25.93 6.08 -2.56
CA VAL A 69 -25.58 6.30 -3.97
C VAL A 69 -25.57 7.80 -4.26
N ILE A 70 -24.55 8.27 -4.97
CA ILE A 70 -24.41 9.62 -5.52
C ILE A 70 -24.28 9.50 -7.03
N LYS A 71 -25.06 10.27 -7.80
CA LYS A 71 -24.98 10.23 -9.27
C LYS A 71 -24.09 11.34 -9.84
N VAL A 72 -23.21 10.98 -10.77
CA VAL A 72 -22.35 11.93 -11.49
C VAL A 72 -22.61 11.79 -12.98
N GLY A 73 -22.81 12.89 -13.69
CA GLY A 73 -22.95 12.84 -15.14
C GLY A 73 -22.95 14.22 -15.78
N LYS A 74 -22.39 14.30 -17.00
CA LYS A 74 -22.19 15.57 -17.71
C LYS A 74 -23.50 16.28 -18.06
N THR A 75 -24.52 15.50 -18.40
CA THR A 75 -25.84 16.00 -18.86
C THR A 75 -26.97 15.71 -17.85
N GLY A 76 -26.63 15.14 -16.68
CA GLY A 76 -27.57 14.80 -15.62
C GLY A 76 -26.86 14.06 -14.48
N GLY A 77 -27.26 14.28 -13.23
CA GLY A 77 -26.60 13.78 -12.04
C GLY A 77 -26.71 14.78 -10.89
N GLU A 78 -26.34 14.38 -9.68
CA GLU A 78 -26.21 15.30 -8.54
C GLU A 78 -24.95 16.18 -8.69
N PHE A 79 -23.89 15.63 -9.31
CA PHE A 79 -22.64 16.33 -9.61
C PHE A 79 -22.29 16.21 -11.09
N LYS A 80 -21.52 17.18 -11.60
CA LYS A 80 -21.04 17.16 -12.98
C LYS A 80 -19.70 16.47 -13.12
N THR A 81 -18.88 16.54 -12.07
CA THR A 81 -17.51 16.00 -12.04
C THR A 81 -17.36 14.95 -10.95
N ILE A 82 -16.37 14.07 -11.11
CA ILE A 82 -16.04 13.03 -10.12
C ILE A 82 -15.45 13.69 -8.87
N THR A 83 -14.61 14.71 -9.06
CA THR A 83 -13.97 15.46 -7.99
C THR A 83 -15.00 16.17 -7.09
N GLU A 84 -16.05 16.79 -7.65
CA GLU A 84 -17.14 17.38 -6.87
C GLU A 84 -17.85 16.33 -5.99
N ALA A 85 -18.14 15.15 -6.55
CA ALA A 85 -18.79 14.08 -5.81
C ALA A 85 -17.91 13.58 -4.65
N ILE A 86 -16.60 13.40 -4.88
CA ILE A 86 -15.65 13.02 -3.83
C ILE A 86 -15.53 14.10 -2.75
N ASN A 87 -15.57 15.38 -3.12
CA ASN A 87 -15.52 16.51 -2.17
C ASN A 87 -16.77 16.61 -1.31
N SER A 88 -17.91 16.07 -1.77
CA SER A 88 -19.14 16.00 -0.98
C SER A 88 -19.10 14.94 0.14
N ILE A 89 -18.12 14.03 0.11
CA ILE A 89 -17.96 12.98 1.11
C ILE A 89 -17.16 13.54 2.29
N PRO A 90 -17.70 13.47 3.53
CA PRO A 90 -17.01 14.00 4.69
C PRO A 90 -15.73 13.20 5.01
N SER A 91 -14.75 13.88 5.57
CA SER A 91 -13.59 13.23 6.22
C SER A 91 -14.07 12.34 7.38
N GLY A 92 -13.45 11.17 7.56
CA GLY A 92 -13.88 10.15 8.51
C GLY A 92 -15.14 9.40 8.09
N ASN A 93 -15.42 9.30 6.78
CA ASN A 93 -16.60 8.63 6.26
C ASN A 93 -16.72 7.18 6.79
N THR A 94 -17.88 6.82 7.32
CA THR A 94 -18.14 5.48 7.88
C THR A 94 -19.15 4.67 7.07
N LYS A 95 -19.62 5.19 5.94
CA LYS A 95 -20.67 4.58 5.11
C LYS A 95 -20.17 4.28 3.71
N ARG A 96 -20.61 3.19 3.10
CA ARG A 96 -20.35 2.92 1.68
C ARG A 96 -20.94 4.06 0.84
N VAL A 97 -20.11 4.76 0.07
CA VAL A 97 -20.58 5.79 -0.88
C VAL A 97 -20.31 5.31 -2.31
N ILE A 98 -21.38 4.95 -3.01
CA ILE A 98 -21.34 4.52 -4.41
C ILE A 98 -21.53 5.73 -5.31
N ILE A 99 -20.44 6.20 -5.91
CA ILE A 99 -20.44 7.22 -6.94
C ILE A 99 -20.76 6.53 -8.27
N SER A 100 -22.04 6.63 -8.66
CA SER A 100 -22.59 6.10 -9.91
C SER A 100 -22.31 7.08 -11.05
N LEU A 101 -21.40 6.69 -11.94
CA LEU A 101 -20.91 7.48 -13.05
C LEU A 101 -21.75 7.20 -14.30
N GLY A 102 -22.33 8.25 -14.87
CA GLY A 102 -22.93 8.22 -16.21
C GLY A 102 -21.86 8.02 -17.30
N PRO A 103 -22.26 7.62 -18.51
CA PRO A 103 -21.31 7.37 -19.59
C PRO A 103 -20.61 8.66 -20.03
N GLY A 104 -19.39 8.50 -20.55
CA GLY A 104 -18.60 9.58 -21.12
C GLY A 104 -17.17 9.65 -20.59
N GLU A 105 -16.43 10.63 -21.10
CA GLU A 105 -15.03 10.86 -20.76
C GLU A 105 -14.87 12.02 -19.76
N TYR A 106 -14.43 11.75 -18.55
CA TYR A 106 -14.15 12.70 -17.49
C TYR A 106 -12.67 13.09 -17.55
N GLN A 107 -12.39 14.30 -18.05
CA GLN A 107 -11.04 14.86 -18.12
C GLN A 107 -10.66 15.44 -16.76
N GLU A 108 -10.27 14.57 -15.83
CA GLU A 108 -10.01 14.91 -14.44
C GLU A 108 -8.83 14.09 -13.91
N LYS A 109 -7.96 14.74 -13.13
CA LYS A 109 -7.04 14.05 -12.22
C LYS A 109 -7.77 13.83 -10.90
N VAL A 110 -8.13 12.59 -10.60
CA VAL A 110 -8.99 12.24 -9.47
C VAL A 110 -8.15 11.71 -8.32
N LYS A 111 -8.35 12.25 -7.12
CA LYS A 111 -7.77 11.72 -5.87
C LYS A 111 -8.88 11.39 -4.88
N ILE A 112 -8.85 10.19 -4.30
CA ILE A 112 -9.69 9.79 -3.17
C ILE A 112 -8.77 9.66 -1.96
N GLU A 113 -8.86 10.63 -1.06
CA GLU A 113 -7.96 10.75 0.09
C GLU A 113 -8.19 9.66 1.12
N ARG A 114 -7.13 9.32 1.88
CA ARG A 114 -7.17 8.30 2.94
C ARG A 114 -8.29 8.53 3.97
N THR A 115 -8.65 9.78 4.20
CA THR A 115 -9.68 10.16 5.16
C THR A 115 -11.11 9.83 4.72
N LYS A 116 -11.30 9.35 3.49
CA LYS A 116 -12.63 9.02 2.93
C LYS A 116 -12.71 7.52 2.57
N PRO A 117 -12.68 6.58 3.54
CA PRO A 117 -12.76 5.15 3.24
C PRO A 117 -14.14 4.76 2.68
N PHE A 118 -14.28 3.52 2.19
CA PHE A 118 -15.52 2.95 1.68
C PHE A 118 -16.14 3.65 0.46
N VAL A 119 -15.31 4.22 -0.41
CA VAL A 119 -15.77 4.85 -1.66
C VAL A 119 -15.84 3.81 -2.77
N THR A 120 -16.87 3.91 -3.62
CA THR A 120 -16.98 3.09 -4.83
C THR A 120 -17.19 3.95 -6.06
N LEU A 121 -16.38 3.74 -7.10
CA LEU A 121 -16.66 4.25 -8.44
C LEU A 121 -17.36 3.16 -9.26
N TYR A 122 -18.57 3.44 -9.75
CA TYR A 122 -19.39 2.47 -10.45
C TYR A 122 -19.87 3.01 -11.80
N GLY A 123 -19.53 2.33 -12.88
CA GLY A 123 -20.09 2.54 -14.22
C GLY A 123 -21.10 1.46 -14.62
N ALA A 124 -21.89 1.73 -15.65
CA ALA A 124 -22.67 0.69 -16.32
C ALA A 124 -21.74 -0.17 -17.19
N PRO A 125 -21.83 -1.52 -17.15
CA PRO A 125 -20.96 -2.39 -17.95
C PRO A 125 -21.13 -2.22 -19.46
N SER A 126 -22.32 -1.80 -19.93
CA SER A 126 -22.57 -1.51 -21.35
C SER A 126 -21.89 -0.23 -21.82
N ASP A 127 -21.69 0.72 -20.92
CA ASP A 127 -21.26 2.09 -21.24
C ASP A 127 -20.29 2.60 -20.17
N MET A 128 -19.12 1.96 -20.10
CA MET A 128 -18.10 2.25 -19.09
C MET A 128 -17.61 3.72 -19.23
N PRO A 129 -17.69 4.54 -18.17
CA PRO A 129 -17.12 5.87 -18.17
C PRO A 129 -15.59 5.81 -18.16
N THR A 130 -14.97 6.81 -18.80
CA THR A 130 -13.51 6.94 -18.88
C THR A 130 -13.05 8.10 -18.03
N ILE A 131 -12.14 7.87 -17.08
CA ILE A 131 -11.40 8.90 -16.36
C ILE A 131 -10.07 9.07 -17.09
N VAL A 132 -9.75 10.29 -17.52
CA VAL A 132 -8.56 10.56 -18.33
C VAL A 132 -7.81 11.80 -17.87
N PHE A 133 -6.50 11.68 -17.75
CA PHE A 133 -5.59 12.79 -17.49
C PHE A 133 -4.20 12.50 -18.07
N GLY A 134 -3.45 13.53 -18.46
CA GLY A 134 -2.15 13.39 -19.15
C GLY A 134 -0.96 13.73 -18.26
N GLY A 135 -0.88 13.15 -17.06
CA GLY A 135 0.21 13.43 -16.12
C GLY A 135 1.48 12.66 -16.45
N THR A 136 2.64 13.32 -16.39
CA THR A 136 3.97 12.68 -16.54
C THR A 136 4.81 12.81 -15.27
N ALA A 137 5.78 11.93 -15.09
CA ALA A 137 6.72 12.00 -13.98
C ALA A 137 7.58 13.26 -14.00
N ALA A 138 7.85 13.85 -15.17
CA ALA A 138 8.56 15.12 -15.26
C ALA A 138 7.82 16.26 -14.53
N GLU A 139 6.49 16.21 -14.50
CA GLU A 139 5.65 17.24 -13.87
C GLU A 139 5.26 16.88 -12.43
N TYR A 140 4.98 15.60 -12.17
CA TYR A 140 4.39 15.16 -10.89
C TYR A 140 5.26 14.18 -10.09
N GLY A 141 6.38 13.69 -10.64
CA GLY A 141 6.97 12.43 -10.22
C GLY A 141 6.10 11.23 -10.62
N THR A 142 6.68 10.02 -10.63
CA THR A 142 6.00 8.83 -11.16
C THR A 142 4.65 8.58 -10.49
N VAL A 143 4.62 8.47 -9.16
CA VAL A 143 3.42 8.04 -8.44
C VAL A 143 2.27 9.06 -8.50
N ASP A 144 2.59 10.35 -8.49
CA ASP A 144 1.58 11.41 -8.52
C ASP A 144 1.24 11.84 -9.96
N SER A 145 1.87 11.25 -10.98
CA SER A 145 1.43 11.37 -12.39
C SER A 145 0.09 10.67 -12.66
N ALA A 146 -0.38 9.87 -11.71
CA ALA A 146 -1.59 9.06 -11.81
C ALA A 146 -2.85 9.86 -12.17
N THR A 147 -3.64 9.33 -13.12
CA THR A 147 -4.98 9.85 -13.44
C THR A 147 -5.97 9.62 -12.30
N LEU A 148 -5.93 8.43 -11.69
CA LEU A 148 -6.70 8.08 -10.50
C LEU A 148 -5.75 7.71 -9.36
N ILE A 149 -5.80 8.47 -8.26
CA ILE A 149 -5.05 8.20 -7.02
C ILE A 149 -6.03 7.76 -5.94
N VAL A 150 -5.86 6.54 -5.44
CA VAL A 150 -6.68 5.98 -4.35
C VAL A 150 -5.80 5.74 -3.15
N GLU A 151 -6.00 6.54 -2.10
CA GLU A 151 -5.39 6.36 -0.78
C GLU A 151 -6.40 5.83 0.26
N SER A 152 -7.66 5.72 -0.16
CA SER A 152 -8.83 5.35 0.63
C SER A 152 -8.96 3.84 0.78
N ASP A 153 -9.07 3.36 2.01
CA ASP A 153 -9.28 1.94 2.31
C ASP A 153 -10.69 1.50 1.90
N TYR A 154 -10.82 0.20 1.61
CA TYR A 154 -12.07 -0.43 1.17
C TYR A 154 -12.62 0.15 -0.14
N PHE A 155 -11.75 0.71 -0.98
CA PHE A 155 -12.14 1.25 -2.27
C PHE A 155 -12.65 0.14 -3.21
N VAL A 156 -13.68 0.46 -4.00
CA VAL A 156 -14.14 -0.44 -5.06
C VAL A 156 -14.28 0.32 -6.37
N ALA A 157 -13.77 -0.24 -7.47
CA ALA A 157 -14.12 0.21 -8.81
C ALA A 157 -14.84 -0.91 -9.56
N ALA A 158 -15.90 -0.58 -10.28
CA ALA A 158 -16.58 -1.52 -11.16
C ALA A 158 -16.98 -0.87 -12.47
N ASN A 159 -16.62 -1.51 -13.60
CA ASN A 159 -16.99 -1.09 -14.94
C ASN A 159 -16.54 0.34 -15.30
N ILE A 160 -15.29 0.70 -15.00
CA ILE A 160 -14.71 2.00 -15.39
C ILE A 160 -13.45 1.83 -16.22
N ILE A 161 -13.13 2.84 -17.01
CA ILE A 161 -11.86 2.96 -17.74
C ILE A 161 -11.05 4.06 -17.07
N VAL A 162 -9.78 3.80 -16.77
CA VAL A 162 -8.82 4.80 -16.29
C VAL A 162 -7.67 4.84 -17.28
N LYS A 163 -7.41 6.01 -17.84
CA LYS A 163 -6.43 6.20 -18.90
C LYS A 163 -5.49 7.35 -18.57
N ASN A 164 -4.19 7.10 -18.60
CA ASN A 164 -3.24 8.20 -18.74
C ASN A 164 -3.08 8.55 -20.23
N SER A 165 -3.34 9.81 -20.60
CA SER A 165 -3.26 10.28 -21.98
C SER A 165 -1.91 10.89 -22.37
N ALA A 166 -0.91 10.81 -21.48
CA ALA A 166 0.43 11.30 -21.79
C ALA A 166 1.01 10.62 -23.04
N PRO A 167 1.82 11.35 -23.83
CA PRO A 167 2.48 10.80 -25.00
C PRO A 167 3.43 9.67 -24.61
N ARG A 168 3.33 8.56 -25.34
CA ARG A 168 4.22 7.38 -25.23
C ARG A 168 5.69 7.79 -25.06
N PRO A 169 6.46 7.19 -24.13
CA PRO A 169 7.89 7.42 -24.04
C PRO A 169 8.60 7.19 -25.39
N ASP A 170 9.50 8.10 -25.77
CA ASP A 170 10.29 8.05 -27.01
C ASP A 170 11.78 7.73 -26.77
N GLY A 171 12.17 7.52 -25.51
CA GLY A 171 13.56 7.32 -25.12
C GLY A 171 14.39 8.61 -25.03
N GLU A 172 13.84 9.76 -25.43
CA GLU A 172 14.52 11.05 -25.40
C GLU A 172 14.01 11.92 -24.26
N ARG A 173 12.69 11.94 -24.03
CA ARG A 173 12.07 12.68 -22.93
C ARG A 173 12.39 12.04 -21.58
N LYS A 174 13.00 12.84 -20.69
CA LYS A 174 13.16 12.49 -19.28
C LYS A 174 11.81 12.58 -18.56
N GLY A 175 11.57 11.69 -17.59
CA GLY A 175 10.34 11.72 -16.80
C GLY A 175 9.08 11.35 -17.58
N ALA A 176 9.20 10.54 -18.63
CA ALA A 176 8.06 10.18 -19.50
C ALA A 176 7.12 9.11 -18.89
N GLN A 177 7.41 8.61 -17.70
CA GLN A 177 6.54 7.68 -16.98
C GLN A 177 5.19 8.33 -16.71
N ALA A 178 4.10 7.55 -16.83
CA ALA A 178 2.75 8.10 -16.84
C ALA A 178 1.74 7.09 -16.30
N VAL A 179 1.38 7.25 -15.03
CA VAL A 179 0.52 6.31 -14.31
C VAL A 179 -0.95 6.53 -14.67
N ALA A 180 -1.70 5.48 -14.97
CA ALA A 180 -3.15 5.54 -15.12
C ALA A 180 -3.81 5.49 -13.73
N ALA A 181 -3.50 4.48 -12.92
CA ALA A 181 -4.04 4.33 -11.59
C ALA A 181 -2.96 4.04 -10.55
N ARG A 182 -3.04 4.71 -9.40
CA ARG A 182 -2.29 4.39 -8.19
C ARG A 182 -3.25 3.93 -7.10
N ILE A 183 -3.08 2.72 -6.62
CA ILE A 183 -3.89 2.13 -5.55
C ILE A 183 -3.00 1.87 -4.33
N SER A 184 -3.27 2.59 -3.24
CA SER A 184 -2.50 2.54 -1.98
C SER A 184 -3.36 2.44 -0.72
N GLY A 185 -4.69 2.50 -0.88
CA GLY A 185 -5.65 2.23 0.17
C GLY A 185 -5.88 0.73 0.33
N ASP A 186 -5.86 0.24 1.55
CA ASP A 186 -5.92 -1.18 1.86
C ASP A 186 -7.30 -1.78 1.51
N LYS A 187 -7.34 -3.07 1.16
CA LYS A 187 -8.58 -3.81 0.85
C LYS A 187 -9.36 -3.21 -0.32
N SER A 188 -8.65 -2.91 -1.41
CA SER A 188 -9.23 -2.34 -2.64
C SER A 188 -9.60 -3.43 -3.65
N ALA A 189 -10.79 -3.32 -4.28
CA ALA A 189 -11.25 -4.27 -5.29
C ALA A 189 -11.63 -3.59 -6.62
N LEU A 190 -11.11 -4.09 -7.74
CA LEU A 190 -11.41 -3.61 -9.08
C LEU A 190 -12.06 -4.72 -9.91
N TYR A 191 -13.23 -4.44 -10.48
CA TYR A 191 -14.04 -5.39 -11.25
C TYR A 191 -14.29 -4.86 -12.66
N ASN A 192 -13.97 -5.64 -13.68
CA ASN A 192 -14.23 -5.26 -15.08
C ASN A 192 -13.74 -3.84 -15.40
N CYS A 193 -12.54 -3.48 -14.93
CA CYS A 193 -11.94 -2.18 -15.16
C CYS A 193 -10.90 -2.24 -16.27
N LYS A 194 -10.72 -1.14 -17.01
CA LYS A 194 -9.64 -1.02 -18.01
C LYS A 194 -8.64 0.03 -17.55
N LEU A 195 -7.37 -0.35 -17.42
CA LEU A 195 -6.26 0.52 -17.03
C LEU A 195 -5.32 0.67 -18.22
N ILE A 196 -5.21 1.89 -18.74
CA ILE A 196 -4.62 2.17 -20.05
C ILE A 196 -3.48 3.19 -19.90
N GLY A 197 -2.28 2.79 -20.29
CA GLY A 197 -1.10 3.64 -20.33
C GLY A 197 0.02 3.03 -21.18
N PHE A 198 1.24 3.47 -20.93
CA PHE A 198 2.47 2.92 -21.53
C PHE A 198 3.37 2.43 -20.40
N GLN A 199 4.42 3.20 -20.08
CA GLN A 199 5.28 2.95 -18.93
C GLN A 199 4.57 3.30 -17.62
N ASP A 200 4.67 2.41 -16.64
CA ASP A 200 4.17 2.58 -15.27
C ASP A 200 2.63 2.70 -15.18
N THR A 201 1.88 2.00 -16.03
CA THR A 201 0.40 2.15 -16.13
C THR A 201 -0.35 1.97 -14.81
N LEU A 202 -0.05 0.93 -14.02
CA LEU A 202 -0.66 0.66 -12.73
C LEU A 202 0.41 0.67 -11.63
N CYS A 203 0.31 1.66 -10.73
CA CYS A 203 1.02 1.67 -9.46
C CYS A 203 0.16 0.94 -8.42
N ASP A 204 0.34 -0.37 -8.33
CA ASP A 204 -0.23 -1.23 -7.30
C ASP A 204 0.63 -1.15 -6.01
N ASP A 205 0.50 0.00 -5.36
CA ASP A 205 1.47 0.61 -4.44
C ASP A 205 1.64 -0.18 -3.14
N LYS A 206 0.55 -0.34 -2.37
CA LYS A 206 0.55 -1.07 -1.09
C LYS A 206 -0.87 -1.45 -0.67
N GLY A 207 -1.00 -2.49 0.16
CA GLY A 207 -2.28 -2.97 0.68
C GLY A 207 -2.67 -4.34 0.11
N LEU A 208 -3.79 -4.88 0.57
CA LEU A 208 -4.43 -6.10 0.07
C LEU A 208 -5.37 -5.73 -1.07
N HIS A 209 -5.08 -6.17 -2.30
CA HIS A 209 -5.91 -5.80 -3.45
C HIS A 209 -6.44 -7.00 -4.24
N PHE A 210 -7.56 -6.79 -4.91
CA PHE A 210 -8.20 -7.78 -5.77
C PHE A 210 -8.59 -7.17 -7.11
N PHE A 211 -8.13 -7.75 -8.21
CA PHE A 211 -8.47 -7.33 -9.56
C PHE A 211 -9.14 -8.48 -10.27
N LYS A 212 -10.38 -8.31 -10.75
CA LYS A 212 -11.12 -9.37 -11.45
C LYS A 212 -11.68 -8.90 -12.77
N ASP A 213 -11.50 -9.73 -13.80
CA ASP A 213 -12.00 -9.47 -15.17
C ASP A 213 -11.50 -8.13 -15.73
N CYS A 214 -10.34 -7.66 -15.29
CA CYS A 214 -9.78 -6.38 -15.72
C CYS A 214 -9.01 -6.51 -17.04
N PHE A 215 -8.72 -5.36 -17.64
CA PHE A 215 -7.80 -5.24 -18.77
C PHE A 215 -6.74 -4.20 -18.41
N ILE A 216 -5.47 -4.58 -18.47
CA ILE A 216 -4.34 -3.70 -18.16
C ILE A 216 -3.39 -3.71 -19.35
N THR A 217 -3.01 -2.53 -19.85
CA THR A 217 -2.12 -2.43 -21.00
C THR A 217 -1.00 -1.44 -20.81
N GLY A 218 0.20 -1.79 -21.25
CA GLY A 218 1.38 -0.93 -21.17
C GLY A 218 2.62 -1.54 -21.81
N THR A 219 3.78 -0.95 -21.51
CA THR A 219 5.09 -1.32 -22.08
C THR A 219 6.11 -1.70 -21.00
N VAL A 220 6.68 -0.72 -20.30
CA VAL A 220 7.71 -0.92 -19.27
C VAL A 220 7.09 -0.84 -17.88
N ASP A 221 7.38 -1.82 -17.03
CA ASP A 221 6.97 -1.89 -15.62
C ASP A 221 5.49 -1.53 -15.38
N PHE A 222 4.63 -1.91 -16.32
CA PHE A 222 3.29 -1.31 -16.35
C PHE A 222 2.35 -1.82 -15.25
N ILE A 223 2.79 -2.78 -14.43
CA ILE A 223 2.25 -3.12 -13.12
C ILE A 223 3.40 -3.11 -12.10
N PHE A 224 3.44 -2.13 -11.19
CA PHE A 224 4.55 -1.97 -10.25
C PHE A 224 4.09 -1.51 -8.86
N GLY A 225 4.93 -1.71 -7.86
CA GLY A 225 4.65 -1.35 -6.46
C GLY A 225 4.88 -2.51 -5.50
N ASN A 226 4.43 -2.39 -4.25
CA ASN A 226 4.65 -3.35 -3.17
C ASN A 226 3.35 -3.90 -2.55
N ALA A 227 2.21 -3.85 -3.26
CA ALA A 227 0.99 -4.44 -2.75
C ALA A 227 1.03 -5.98 -2.64
N LYS A 228 0.06 -6.53 -1.93
CA LYS A 228 -0.28 -7.96 -1.92
C LYS A 228 -1.58 -8.14 -2.69
N SER A 229 -1.47 -8.60 -3.94
CA SER A 229 -2.57 -8.49 -4.89
C SER A 229 -2.88 -9.79 -5.60
N LEU A 230 -4.16 -10.13 -5.68
CA LEU A 230 -4.66 -11.24 -6.47
C LEU A 230 -5.36 -10.70 -7.72
N TYR A 231 -4.79 -11.00 -8.88
CA TYR A 231 -5.34 -10.72 -10.20
C TYR A 231 -6.01 -11.99 -10.73
N LEU A 232 -7.33 -11.95 -10.93
CA LEU A 232 -8.14 -13.08 -11.32
C LEU A 232 -8.79 -12.85 -12.69
N ASN A 233 -8.54 -13.75 -13.64
CA ASN A 233 -9.13 -13.66 -14.99
C ASN A 233 -8.93 -12.29 -15.65
N THR A 234 -7.75 -11.69 -15.45
CA THR A 234 -7.41 -10.37 -15.98
C THR A 234 -6.59 -10.52 -17.27
N GLU A 235 -6.89 -9.68 -18.25
CA GLU A 235 -6.10 -9.57 -19.48
C GLU A 235 -4.98 -8.53 -19.31
N ILE A 236 -3.78 -8.93 -19.70
CA ILE A 236 -2.54 -8.18 -19.59
C ILE A 236 -2.02 -8.00 -21.01
N ASN A 237 -2.32 -6.85 -21.62
CA ASN A 237 -2.03 -6.59 -23.03
C ASN A 237 -0.72 -5.84 -23.20
N VAL A 238 0.28 -6.52 -23.77
CA VAL A 238 1.62 -5.99 -24.02
C VAL A 238 1.64 -5.18 -25.31
N ILE A 239 1.96 -3.89 -25.20
CA ILE A 239 2.14 -3.00 -26.35
C ILE A 239 3.54 -3.22 -26.94
N PRO A 240 3.70 -3.27 -28.29
CA PRO A 240 5.02 -3.36 -28.91
C PRO A 240 5.89 -2.18 -28.53
N GLU A 241 7.08 -2.45 -27.97
CA GLU A 241 8.11 -1.50 -27.56
C GLU A 241 9.46 -1.95 -28.16
N GLU A 242 10.28 -0.99 -28.57
CA GLU A 242 11.63 -1.29 -29.01
C GLU A 242 12.53 -1.45 -27.78
N GLY A 243 13.14 -2.62 -27.62
CA GLY A 243 14.02 -2.92 -26.49
C GLY A 243 13.28 -3.55 -25.32
N PHE A 244 13.43 -2.98 -24.13
CA PHE A 244 13.07 -3.64 -22.88
C PHE A 244 11.57 -3.47 -22.58
N THR A 245 10.83 -4.58 -22.45
CA THR A 245 9.39 -4.58 -22.11
C THR A 245 9.19 -5.47 -20.89
N VAL A 246 8.47 -4.98 -19.88
CA VAL A 246 8.30 -5.70 -18.61
C VAL A 246 6.88 -5.50 -18.09
N ILE A 247 6.23 -6.60 -17.75
CA ILE A 247 4.88 -6.59 -17.20
C ILE A 247 4.91 -6.13 -15.74
N THR A 248 5.72 -6.80 -14.91
CA THR A 248 5.76 -6.53 -13.47
C THR A 248 7.11 -6.03 -12.93
N ALA A 249 7.04 -5.07 -12.02
CA ALA A 249 8.16 -4.60 -11.21
C ALA A 249 7.72 -4.56 -9.73
N HIS A 250 7.79 -5.73 -9.07
CA HIS A 250 7.40 -5.83 -7.65
C HIS A 250 8.51 -5.29 -6.74
N ALA A 251 8.12 -4.44 -5.79
CA ALA A 251 9.03 -3.59 -5.02
C ALA A 251 9.37 -4.15 -3.63
N ARG A 252 9.15 -5.45 -3.41
CA ARG A 252 9.43 -6.09 -2.13
C ARG A 252 10.91 -6.04 -1.78
N GLN A 253 11.21 -5.51 -0.59
CA GLN A 253 12.59 -5.26 -0.15
C GLN A 253 13.19 -6.48 0.53
N GLY A 254 12.42 -7.19 1.35
CA GLY A 254 12.92 -8.26 2.21
C GLY A 254 11.87 -9.31 2.55
N ASN A 255 12.32 -10.37 3.23
CA ASN A 255 11.44 -11.49 3.56
C ASN A 255 10.44 -11.21 4.70
N SER A 256 10.67 -10.15 5.50
CA SER A 256 9.75 -9.66 6.52
C SER A 256 8.46 -9.06 5.93
N GLU A 257 8.49 -8.63 4.67
CA GLU A 257 7.30 -8.10 3.99
C GLU A 257 6.42 -9.24 3.48
N ASP A 258 5.16 -9.28 3.88
CA ASP A 258 4.16 -10.22 3.34
C ASP A 258 3.42 -9.60 2.15
N THR A 259 4.17 -9.29 1.10
CA THR A 259 3.67 -8.69 -0.15
C THR A 259 3.98 -9.58 -1.35
N GLY A 260 3.30 -9.35 -2.47
CA GLY A 260 3.47 -10.14 -3.68
C GLY A 260 2.29 -10.03 -4.64
N TYR A 261 2.54 -10.34 -5.92
CA TYR A 261 1.48 -10.43 -6.93
C TYR A 261 1.20 -11.88 -7.30
N SER A 262 -0.09 -12.25 -7.32
CA SER A 262 -0.56 -13.54 -7.82
C SER A 262 -1.53 -13.32 -8.99
N PHE A 263 -1.15 -13.80 -10.17
CA PHE A 263 -1.95 -13.76 -11.40
C PHE A 263 -2.54 -15.14 -11.67
N VAL A 264 -3.85 -15.28 -11.52
CA VAL A 264 -4.55 -16.56 -11.65
C VAL A 264 -5.57 -16.51 -12.77
N HIS A 265 -5.53 -17.47 -13.70
CA HIS A 265 -6.35 -17.48 -14.94
C HIS A 265 -6.20 -16.22 -15.80
N CYS A 266 -5.08 -15.51 -15.66
CA CYS A 266 -4.82 -14.30 -16.44
C CYS A 266 -4.38 -14.67 -17.86
N LYS A 267 -4.49 -13.70 -18.77
CA LYS A 267 -4.03 -13.85 -20.16
C LYS A 267 -3.02 -12.78 -20.46
N VAL A 268 -1.81 -13.17 -20.84
CA VAL A 268 -0.80 -12.25 -21.38
C VAL A 268 -0.95 -12.22 -22.89
N THR A 269 -1.46 -11.10 -23.41
CA THR A 269 -1.82 -10.89 -24.82
C THR A 269 -1.00 -9.72 -25.40
N GLY A 270 -1.41 -9.23 -26.57
CA GLY A 270 -0.81 -8.08 -27.23
C GLY A 270 0.18 -8.44 -28.33
N ALA A 271 0.51 -7.44 -29.13
CA ALA A 271 1.38 -7.57 -30.30
C ALA A 271 2.87 -7.35 -29.97
N GLY A 272 3.19 -7.01 -28.71
CA GLY A 272 4.58 -6.91 -28.27
C GLY A 272 5.34 -8.22 -28.37
N LYS A 273 6.66 -8.15 -28.30
CA LYS A 273 7.56 -9.31 -28.36
C LYS A 273 8.68 -9.14 -27.36
N GLY A 274 9.10 -10.24 -26.74
CA GLY A 274 10.23 -10.23 -25.80
C GLY A 274 9.92 -9.57 -24.46
N ALA A 275 8.66 -9.53 -24.04
CA ALA A 275 8.29 -9.00 -22.74
C ALA A 275 8.64 -9.98 -21.61
N TYR A 276 9.26 -9.46 -20.55
CA TYR A 276 9.41 -10.22 -19.31
C TYR A 276 8.11 -10.16 -18.50
N LEU A 277 7.70 -11.31 -17.94
CA LEU A 277 6.63 -11.41 -16.93
C LEU A 277 6.94 -10.52 -15.72
N GLY A 278 8.21 -10.39 -15.37
CA GLY A 278 8.66 -9.44 -14.36
C GLY A 278 10.17 -9.25 -14.32
N ARG A 279 10.58 -8.16 -13.69
CA ARG A 279 11.96 -7.90 -13.33
C ARG A 279 12.11 -7.69 -11.82
N ALA A 280 13.27 -8.07 -11.28
CA ALA A 280 13.59 -7.81 -9.89
C ALA A 280 13.93 -6.34 -9.68
N TRP A 281 12.92 -5.46 -9.58
CA TRP A 281 13.11 -4.02 -9.35
C TRP A 281 13.78 -3.75 -7.99
N MET A 282 13.29 -4.42 -6.95
CA MET A 282 13.87 -4.46 -5.61
C MET A 282 14.52 -5.83 -5.32
N PRO A 283 15.21 -6.03 -4.17
CA PRO A 283 15.96 -7.26 -3.92
C PRO A 283 15.13 -8.53 -3.74
N ASN A 284 13.90 -8.49 -3.22
CA ASN A 284 13.11 -9.68 -2.88
C ASN A 284 11.72 -9.73 -3.55
N PRO A 285 11.61 -9.43 -4.86
CA PRO A 285 10.31 -9.37 -5.55
C PRO A 285 9.58 -10.71 -5.43
N LYS A 286 8.25 -10.68 -5.37
CA LYS A 286 7.43 -11.89 -5.32
C LYS A 286 6.29 -11.81 -6.33
N VAL A 287 6.38 -12.59 -7.40
CA VAL A 287 5.39 -12.61 -8.49
C VAL A 287 5.12 -14.03 -8.94
N ILE A 288 3.85 -14.39 -9.03
CA ILE A 288 3.39 -15.73 -9.41
C ILE A 288 2.38 -15.62 -10.55
N PHE A 289 2.52 -16.47 -11.57
CA PHE A 289 1.48 -16.74 -12.56
C PHE A 289 0.98 -18.19 -12.42
N ALA A 290 -0.32 -18.39 -12.27
CA ALA A 290 -0.95 -19.68 -12.11
C ALA A 290 -2.14 -19.85 -13.07
N PHE A 291 -2.28 -21.03 -13.69
CA PHE A 291 -3.33 -21.36 -14.67
C PHE A 291 -3.47 -20.32 -15.80
N SER A 292 -2.44 -19.53 -16.05
CA SER A 292 -2.50 -18.37 -16.93
C SER A 292 -2.08 -18.74 -18.35
N ASP A 293 -2.70 -18.07 -19.32
CA ASP A 293 -2.35 -18.22 -20.74
C ASP A 293 -1.31 -17.16 -21.11
N LEU A 294 -0.08 -17.59 -21.30
CA LEU A 294 1.05 -16.74 -21.67
C LEU A 294 1.21 -16.77 -23.19
N GLY A 295 0.82 -15.68 -23.85
CA GLY A 295 0.91 -15.54 -25.30
C GLY A 295 2.34 -15.35 -25.82
N SER A 296 2.50 -15.27 -27.14
CA SER A 296 3.79 -15.12 -27.82
C SER A 296 4.53 -13.81 -27.54
N ALA A 297 3.90 -12.87 -26.83
CA ALA A 297 4.54 -11.64 -26.39
C ALA A 297 5.63 -11.89 -25.33
N VAL A 298 5.52 -12.98 -24.57
CA VAL A 298 6.44 -13.31 -23.47
C VAL A 298 7.79 -13.80 -24.01
N ALA A 299 8.88 -13.24 -23.50
CA ALA A 299 10.24 -13.69 -23.79
C ALA A 299 10.45 -15.15 -23.33
N PRO A 300 11.27 -15.95 -24.03
CA PRO A 300 11.58 -17.32 -23.62
C PRO A 300 12.10 -17.41 -22.17
N GLU A 301 13.00 -16.49 -21.79
CA GLU A 301 13.58 -16.37 -20.45
C GLU A 301 12.50 -16.08 -19.38
N GLY A 302 11.41 -15.42 -19.79
CA GLY A 302 10.24 -15.10 -18.97
C GLY A 302 10.48 -14.05 -17.88
N TRP A 303 11.63 -14.04 -17.24
CA TRP A 303 11.92 -13.21 -16.07
C TRP A 303 13.31 -12.61 -16.13
N SER A 304 13.47 -11.44 -15.51
CA SER A 304 14.75 -10.73 -15.43
C SER A 304 15.18 -10.53 -13.98
N ASP A 305 16.45 -10.79 -13.68
CA ASP A 305 17.09 -10.38 -12.42
C ASP A 305 17.44 -8.88 -12.40
N ASN A 306 17.01 -8.13 -13.43
CA ASN A 306 17.29 -6.73 -13.65
C ASN A 306 18.79 -6.43 -13.84
N PHE A 307 19.51 -7.35 -14.48
CA PHE A 307 20.97 -7.28 -14.70
C PHE A 307 21.76 -7.24 -13.39
N LYS A 308 21.19 -7.84 -12.35
CA LYS A 308 21.75 -7.91 -11.00
C LYS A 308 21.74 -9.36 -10.53
N PRO A 309 22.80 -10.13 -10.86
CA PRO A 309 22.85 -11.57 -10.61
C PRO A 309 22.60 -11.95 -9.15
N GLU A 310 22.93 -11.09 -8.20
CA GLU A 310 22.67 -11.30 -6.78
C GLU A 310 21.17 -11.39 -6.46
N ARG A 311 20.31 -10.71 -7.22
CA ARG A 311 18.84 -10.72 -7.06
C ARG A 311 18.23 -12.05 -7.47
N ALA A 312 18.93 -12.84 -8.29
CA ALA A 312 18.47 -14.17 -8.69
C ALA A 312 18.32 -15.12 -7.47
N ASN A 313 19.06 -14.88 -6.38
CA ASN A 313 19.00 -15.72 -5.18
C ASN A 313 17.80 -15.42 -4.28
N THR A 314 17.25 -14.22 -4.39
CA THR A 314 16.23 -13.68 -3.48
C THR A 314 14.88 -13.44 -4.15
N ALA A 315 14.87 -13.26 -5.48
CA ALA A 315 13.65 -13.15 -6.26
C ALA A 315 12.79 -14.42 -6.18
N PHE A 316 11.50 -14.25 -5.91
CA PHE A 316 10.51 -15.31 -5.98
C PHE A 316 9.64 -15.11 -7.21
N PHE A 317 10.07 -15.68 -8.34
CA PHE A 317 9.31 -15.71 -9.58
C PHE A 317 8.81 -17.14 -9.84
N GLY A 318 7.49 -17.30 -9.83
CA GLY A 318 6.82 -18.60 -9.90
C GLY A 318 5.86 -18.71 -11.06
N GLU A 319 5.85 -19.86 -11.71
CA GLU A 319 4.82 -20.27 -12.66
C GLU A 319 4.19 -21.60 -12.21
N TYR A 320 2.87 -21.72 -12.29
CA TYR A 320 2.15 -22.94 -11.97
C TYR A 320 1.11 -23.27 -13.03
N GLN A 321 1.30 -24.38 -13.75
CA GLN A 321 0.38 -24.85 -14.79
C GLN A 321 -0.02 -23.74 -15.80
N CYS A 322 0.92 -22.84 -16.12
CA CYS A 322 0.73 -21.88 -17.19
C CYS A 322 0.76 -22.60 -18.55
N LYS A 323 0.01 -22.06 -19.51
CA LYS A 323 -0.10 -22.59 -20.87
C LYS A 323 0.07 -21.46 -21.89
N GLY A 324 0.01 -21.79 -23.18
CA GLY A 324 0.14 -20.81 -24.27
C GLY A 324 1.54 -20.81 -24.87
N THR A 325 1.70 -20.10 -25.98
CA THR A 325 2.94 -20.13 -26.79
C THR A 325 4.15 -19.50 -26.10
N GLY A 326 3.93 -18.63 -25.11
CA GLY A 326 4.97 -18.03 -24.26
C GLY A 326 5.27 -18.81 -22.98
N ALA A 327 4.49 -19.87 -22.68
CA ALA A 327 4.69 -20.73 -21.51
C ALA A 327 5.64 -21.89 -21.83
N ASN A 328 6.95 -21.63 -21.86
CA ASN A 328 7.97 -22.66 -22.03
C ASN A 328 8.90 -22.73 -20.82
N PRO A 329 8.63 -23.62 -19.85
CA PRO A 329 9.45 -23.80 -18.66
C PRO A 329 10.93 -24.11 -18.94
N ALA A 330 11.22 -24.82 -20.04
CA ALA A 330 12.58 -25.25 -20.37
C ALA A 330 13.48 -24.08 -20.84
N ALA A 331 12.89 -22.98 -21.30
CA ALA A 331 13.61 -21.79 -21.75
C ALA A 331 13.74 -20.71 -20.67
N ARG A 332 13.12 -20.91 -19.49
CA ARG A 332 13.11 -19.90 -18.43
C ARG A 332 14.49 -19.65 -17.84
N ALA A 333 14.67 -18.44 -17.33
CA ALA A 333 15.83 -18.11 -16.51
C ALA A 333 15.92 -19.09 -15.33
N LYS A 334 17.13 -19.62 -15.07
CA LYS A 334 17.36 -20.75 -14.16
C LYS A 334 16.95 -20.52 -12.70
N PHE A 335 16.87 -19.27 -12.27
CA PHE A 335 16.52 -18.89 -10.90
C PHE A 335 15.01 -18.85 -10.64
N THR A 336 14.20 -19.02 -11.68
CA THR A 336 12.73 -19.02 -11.60
C THR A 336 12.21 -20.40 -11.20
N LYS A 337 10.96 -20.46 -10.74
CA LYS A 337 10.38 -21.67 -10.16
C LYS A 337 9.16 -22.13 -10.94
N GLN A 338 9.13 -23.40 -11.32
CA GLN A 338 7.89 -24.11 -11.61
C GLN A 338 7.37 -24.64 -10.28
N LEU A 339 6.24 -24.10 -9.80
CA LEU A 339 5.75 -24.39 -8.46
C LEU A 339 5.16 -25.81 -8.37
N ALA A 340 5.35 -26.45 -7.22
CA ALA A 340 4.60 -27.67 -6.88
C ALA A 340 3.22 -27.31 -6.30
N PRO A 341 2.22 -28.22 -6.33
CA PRO A 341 0.87 -27.92 -5.86
C PRO A 341 0.78 -27.34 -4.44
N PRO A 342 1.52 -27.85 -3.42
CA PRO A 342 1.46 -27.27 -2.08
C PRO A 342 1.92 -25.81 -2.03
N GLN A 343 2.96 -25.46 -2.79
CA GLN A 343 3.47 -24.09 -2.89
C GLN A 343 2.49 -23.20 -3.66
N ALA A 344 1.93 -23.71 -4.76
CA ALA A 344 0.98 -22.96 -5.56
C ALA A 344 -0.29 -22.60 -4.77
N ASN A 345 -0.78 -23.52 -3.92
CA ASN A 345 -1.97 -23.34 -3.08
C ASN A 345 -1.91 -22.09 -2.18
N GLU A 346 -0.73 -21.64 -1.78
CA GLU A 346 -0.54 -20.41 -1.00
C GLU A 346 -0.90 -19.14 -1.80
N PHE A 347 -0.88 -19.21 -3.13
CA PHE A 347 -1.06 -18.08 -4.05
C PHE A 347 -2.38 -18.15 -4.83
N ILE A 348 -3.02 -19.32 -4.89
CA ILE A 348 -4.24 -19.55 -5.69
C ILE A 348 -5.50 -19.64 -4.83
N SER A 349 -5.60 -18.92 -3.73
CA SER A 349 -6.82 -18.83 -2.94
C SER A 349 -7.06 -17.42 -2.40
N LEU A 350 -8.24 -17.19 -1.84
CA LEU A 350 -8.56 -15.91 -1.19
C LEU A 350 -7.71 -15.68 0.08
N ALA A 351 -7.17 -16.75 0.70
CA ALA A 351 -6.25 -16.63 1.84
C ALA A 351 -5.05 -15.73 1.53
N PHE A 352 -4.55 -15.75 0.29
CA PHE A 352 -3.41 -14.94 -0.13
C PHE A 352 -3.61 -13.46 0.22
N ILE A 353 -4.83 -12.95 0.01
CA ILE A 353 -5.21 -11.56 0.30
C ILE A 353 -6.18 -11.44 1.48
N GLN A 354 -6.32 -12.49 2.29
CA GLN A 354 -7.29 -12.56 3.39
C GLN A 354 -8.72 -12.18 2.94
N GLY A 355 -9.10 -12.59 1.73
CA GLY A 355 -10.29 -12.12 1.02
C GLY A 355 -11.57 -12.37 1.78
N SER A 356 -11.66 -13.46 2.55
CA SER A 356 -12.80 -13.70 3.44
C SER A 356 -13.02 -12.52 4.39
N LYS A 357 -12.02 -11.76 4.85
CA LYS A 357 -12.28 -10.70 5.84
C LYS A 357 -12.93 -9.45 5.24
N TRP A 358 -12.83 -9.21 3.92
CA TRP A 358 -13.15 -7.91 3.35
C TRP A 358 -13.75 -7.92 1.94
N LEU A 359 -13.54 -8.99 1.18
CA LEU A 359 -13.94 -9.03 -0.21
C LEU A 359 -15.44 -9.29 -0.34
N LEU A 360 -16.11 -8.40 -1.05
CA LEU A 360 -17.51 -8.48 -1.43
C LEU A 360 -17.65 -8.50 -2.96
N PRO A 361 -18.71 -9.12 -3.51
CA PRO A 361 -18.97 -9.06 -4.94
C PRO A 361 -19.19 -7.61 -5.40
N PRO A 362 -19.01 -7.32 -6.70
CA PRO A 362 -19.19 -5.96 -7.22
C PRO A 362 -20.59 -5.42 -6.86
N PRO A 363 -20.71 -4.11 -6.54
CA PRO A 363 -22.00 -3.51 -6.22
C PRO A 363 -22.99 -3.74 -7.36
N LYS A 364 -24.21 -4.18 -7.02
CA LYS A 364 -25.31 -4.23 -7.99
C LYS A 364 -25.82 -2.80 -8.17
N ALA A 365 -26.01 -2.36 -9.43
CA ALA A 365 -26.82 -1.18 -9.70
C ALA A 365 -28.19 -1.41 -9.04
N ARG A 366 -28.49 -0.68 -7.97
CA ARG A 366 -29.83 -0.74 -7.40
C ARG A 366 -30.76 -0.12 -8.44
N PRO A 367 -31.77 -0.82 -8.97
CA PRO A 367 -32.77 -0.15 -9.77
C PRO A 367 -33.40 0.91 -8.89
N SER A 368 -33.43 2.16 -9.38
CA SER A 368 -34.30 3.19 -8.82
C SER A 368 -35.69 2.59 -8.68
N SER A 369 -36.26 2.59 -7.48
CA SER A 369 -37.61 2.10 -7.23
C SER A 369 -38.61 2.94 -8.03
N ALA A 370 -38.87 2.51 -9.26
CA ALA A 370 -39.99 2.93 -10.08
C ALA A 370 -40.91 1.71 -10.26
N PRO A 371 -42.24 1.86 -10.17
CA PRO A 371 -43.16 0.72 -10.20
C PRO A 371 -43.13 -0.02 -11.54
N PRO A 372 -43.46 -1.32 -11.57
CA PRO A 372 -43.32 -2.14 -12.76
C PRO A 372 -44.44 -1.82 -13.74
N THR A 373 -44.13 -1.44 -14.97
CA THR A 373 -45.10 -1.53 -16.07
C THR A 373 -44.43 -1.78 -17.42
N ALA A 374 -45.01 -2.75 -18.11
CA ALA A 374 -44.94 -3.10 -19.54
C ALA A 374 -43.72 -3.89 -20.05
N THR A 375 -43.98 -5.19 -20.17
CA THR A 375 -43.37 -6.21 -21.06
C THR A 375 -42.90 -5.63 -22.39
N GLN A 376 -41.61 -5.79 -22.71
CA GLN A 376 -41.09 -5.61 -24.07
C GLN A 376 -40.63 -6.96 -24.63
N THR A 377 -41.21 -7.29 -25.78
CA THR A 377 -40.93 -8.46 -26.62
C THR A 377 -39.54 -8.32 -27.27
N PRO A 378 -38.73 -9.39 -27.39
CA PRO A 378 -37.38 -9.28 -27.91
C PRO A 378 -37.35 -8.96 -29.42
N ILE A 379 -36.67 -7.87 -29.79
CA ILE A 379 -36.29 -7.55 -31.17
C ILE A 379 -35.02 -8.30 -31.51
N ILE A 380 -35.08 -9.16 -32.53
CA ILE A 380 -33.92 -9.86 -33.10
C ILE A 380 -33.10 -8.84 -33.91
N PHE A 381 -31.91 -8.49 -33.43
CA PHE A 381 -30.92 -7.77 -34.22
C PHE A 381 -30.12 -8.76 -35.07
N ARG A 382 -30.24 -8.60 -36.39
CA ARG A 382 -29.48 -9.34 -37.41
C ARG A 382 -28.10 -8.66 -37.57
N ALA A 383 -27.02 -9.42 -37.43
CA ALA A 383 -25.65 -8.93 -37.59
C ALA A 383 -25.38 -8.44 -39.03
N PRO A 384 -24.64 -7.33 -39.23
CA PRO A 384 -24.22 -6.89 -40.56
C PRO A 384 -23.03 -7.72 -41.08
N ALA A 385 -23.03 -7.97 -42.39
CA ALA A 385 -22.00 -8.75 -43.10
C ALA A 385 -20.65 -7.99 -43.19
N PRO A 386 -19.51 -8.70 -43.25
CA PRO A 386 -18.18 -8.09 -43.29
C PRO A 386 -17.90 -7.43 -44.66
N PRO A 387 -17.11 -6.33 -44.69
CA PRO A 387 -16.72 -5.68 -45.94
C PRO A 387 -15.64 -6.48 -46.71
N PRO A 388 -15.57 -6.32 -48.05
CA PRO A 388 -14.62 -7.06 -48.89
C PRO A 388 -13.18 -6.54 -48.74
N PRO A 389 -12.16 -7.39 -49.00
CA PRO A 389 -10.76 -7.04 -48.84
C PRO A 389 -10.27 -6.04 -49.91
N PRO A 390 -9.28 -5.18 -49.58
CA PRO A 390 -8.76 -4.16 -50.50
C PRO A 390 -7.87 -4.75 -51.61
N SER A 391 -8.01 -4.16 -52.79
CA SER A 391 -7.28 -4.46 -54.04
C SER A 391 -5.80 -4.06 -53.96
N LEU A 392 -4.91 -4.95 -54.40
CA LEU A 392 -3.47 -4.73 -54.55
C LEU A 392 -3.16 -3.85 -55.76
N ALA A 393 -2.23 -2.90 -55.60
CA ALA A 393 -1.60 -2.12 -56.67
C ALA A 393 -0.06 -2.31 -56.62
N PRO A 394 0.67 -2.12 -57.73
CA PRO A 394 1.87 -2.91 -58.04
C PRO A 394 3.18 -2.42 -57.40
N VAL A 395 4.08 -3.40 -57.22
CA VAL A 395 5.44 -3.30 -56.71
C VAL A 395 6.35 -2.54 -57.69
N GLY A 396 6.98 -1.47 -57.23
CA GLY A 396 8.10 -0.81 -57.90
C GLY A 396 9.43 -1.40 -57.45
N THR A 397 10.21 -1.90 -58.41
CA THR A 397 11.54 -2.50 -58.26
C THR A 397 12.62 -1.44 -58.05
N TYR A 398 13.45 -1.58 -57.01
CA TYR A 398 14.75 -0.92 -56.94
C TYR A 398 15.85 -1.94 -56.56
N THR A 399 16.76 -2.16 -57.50
CA THR A 399 18.03 -2.90 -57.35
C THR A 399 19.08 -2.04 -56.64
N PRO A 400 19.96 -2.63 -55.80
CA PRO A 400 20.97 -1.90 -55.05
C PRO A 400 22.25 -1.72 -55.86
N THR A 401 22.89 -0.55 -55.74
CA THR A 401 24.27 -0.34 -56.22
C THR A 401 25.13 0.16 -55.06
N ALA A 402 26.16 -0.61 -54.72
CA ALA A 402 27.21 -0.22 -53.79
C ALA A 402 28.35 0.48 -54.53
N PRO A 403 29.15 1.31 -53.84
CA PRO A 403 30.59 1.26 -54.02
C PRO A 403 31.33 0.98 -52.70
N ARG A 404 32.35 0.14 -52.81
CA ARG A 404 33.36 -0.19 -51.80
C ARG A 404 34.68 0.50 -52.19
N LEU A 405 35.48 0.93 -51.21
CA LEU A 405 36.96 0.84 -51.04
C LEU A 405 37.37 1.82 -49.89
N THR A 406 37.60 1.36 -48.65
CA THR A 406 38.89 0.95 -47.97
C THR A 406 39.82 2.12 -47.52
N PRO A 407 40.74 1.96 -46.55
CA PRO A 407 40.51 2.11 -45.10
C PRO A 407 41.45 3.17 -44.45
N ALA A 408 41.00 3.91 -43.43
CA ALA A 408 41.91 4.74 -42.62
C ALA A 408 41.43 4.89 -41.17
N ALA A 409 42.36 4.60 -40.26
CA ALA A 409 42.50 4.93 -38.83
C ALA A 409 41.22 5.29 -38.03
N GLY A 410 40.90 4.44 -37.06
CA GLY A 410 39.75 4.61 -36.16
C GLY A 410 39.94 5.69 -35.08
N PRO A 411 38.85 6.37 -34.68
CA PRO A 411 38.72 7.01 -33.37
C PRO A 411 38.03 6.07 -32.36
N PRO A 412 38.13 6.32 -31.05
CA PRO A 412 37.85 5.33 -30.03
C PRO A 412 36.36 4.97 -29.95
N VAL A 413 36.13 3.69 -29.63
CA VAL A 413 34.85 3.11 -29.25
C VAL A 413 34.41 3.76 -27.93
N TYR A 414 33.28 4.45 -27.92
CA TYR A 414 32.60 4.80 -26.66
C TYR A 414 31.72 3.61 -26.25
N SER A 415 32.17 2.89 -25.23
CA SER A 415 31.41 1.87 -24.52
C SER A 415 30.22 2.52 -23.80
N TYR A 416 29.01 2.11 -24.13
CA TYR A 416 27.80 2.36 -23.32
C TYR A 416 27.75 1.49 -22.05
N ALA A 417 28.92 1.12 -21.50
CA ALA A 417 29.06 0.32 -20.29
C ALA A 417 29.39 1.18 -19.04
N ASP A 418 29.83 2.43 -19.20
CA ASP A 418 30.46 3.16 -18.10
C ASP A 418 29.57 4.21 -17.40
N ALA A 419 28.33 4.44 -17.87
CA ALA A 419 27.39 5.34 -17.20
C ALA A 419 26.41 4.65 -16.23
N TYR A 420 26.40 3.31 -16.18
CA TYR A 420 25.65 2.51 -15.20
C TYR A 420 26.54 1.59 -14.34
N GLY A 421 27.81 1.42 -14.71
CA GLY A 421 28.78 0.59 -13.99
C GLY A 421 29.42 1.25 -12.76
N GLN A 422 29.45 2.59 -12.67
CA GLN A 422 30.13 3.28 -11.56
C GLN A 422 29.23 3.61 -10.35
N ALA A 423 27.91 3.38 -10.45
CA ALA A 423 26.99 3.54 -9.30
C ALA A 423 26.64 2.20 -8.61
N SER A 424 27.21 1.08 -9.07
CA SER A 424 26.81 -0.27 -8.63
C SER A 424 27.84 -0.98 -7.76
N SER A 425 28.82 -0.26 -7.21
CA SER A 425 29.75 -0.81 -6.22
C SER A 425 29.76 0.08 -4.98
N ASN A 426 28.83 -0.16 -4.07
CA ASN A 426 28.92 0.14 -2.63
C ASN A 426 27.77 -0.58 -1.91
N LEU A 427 27.95 -1.87 -1.63
CA LEU A 427 27.13 -2.60 -0.67
C LEU A 427 27.97 -2.86 0.59
N LEU A 428 28.20 -1.81 1.38
CA LEU A 428 28.44 -1.85 2.83
C LEU A 428 27.92 -0.51 3.39
N GLY A 429 26.86 -0.57 4.20
CA GLY A 429 25.94 0.54 4.51
C GLY A 429 26.44 1.62 5.48
N ARG A 430 27.63 2.21 5.29
CA ARG A 430 28.03 3.38 6.08
C ARG A 430 28.85 4.47 5.38
N SER A 431 29.23 4.30 4.11
CA SER A 431 30.09 5.30 3.43
C SER A 431 29.36 6.27 2.50
N ASN A 432 28.06 6.09 2.25
CA ASN A 432 27.41 6.77 1.12
C ASN A 432 26.39 7.86 1.47
N LEU A 433 25.89 8.02 2.71
CA LEU A 433 24.89 9.05 3.01
C LEU A 433 25.49 10.46 2.89
N GLU A 434 26.65 10.72 3.49
CA GLU A 434 27.38 11.99 3.32
C GLU A 434 27.75 12.25 1.87
N SER A 435 28.21 11.22 1.15
CA SER A 435 28.52 11.35 -0.28
C SER A 435 27.27 11.63 -1.12
N THR A 436 26.11 11.10 -0.72
CA THR A 436 24.83 11.29 -1.41
C THR A 436 24.29 12.68 -1.15
N ILE A 437 24.35 13.14 0.11
CA ILE A 437 24.05 14.52 0.50
C ILE A 437 24.96 15.47 -0.29
N GLN A 438 26.28 15.22 -0.33
CA GLN A 438 27.24 16.02 -1.08
C GLN A 438 26.99 15.99 -2.60
N GLN A 439 26.63 14.85 -3.18
CA GLN A 439 26.25 14.74 -4.59
C GLN A 439 24.99 15.54 -4.93
N ILE A 440 24.02 15.60 -4.02
CA ILE A 440 22.80 16.41 -4.17
C ILE A 440 23.15 17.90 -4.04
N PHE A 441 24.02 18.27 -3.10
CA PHE A 441 24.57 19.63 -2.99
C PHE A 441 25.30 20.08 -4.25
N ASP A 442 26.15 19.22 -4.82
CA ASP A 442 26.92 19.51 -6.04
C ASP A 442 25.99 19.66 -7.25
N LYS A 443 24.93 18.84 -7.36
CA LYS A 443 23.88 18.97 -8.38
C LYS A 443 23.10 20.28 -8.23
N GLY A 444 22.81 20.69 -6.99
CA GLY A 444 22.20 21.98 -6.69
C GLY A 444 23.14 23.18 -6.86
N ARG A 445 24.44 22.97 -7.12
CA ARG A 445 25.48 24.01 -7.08
C ARG A 445 25.40 24.88 -5.82
N GLY A 446 25.04 24.27 -4.68
CA GLY A 446 24.86 24.97 -3.39
C GLY A 446 23.56 25.77 -3.23
N SER A 447 22.55 25.58 -4.08
CA SER A 447 21.26 26.30 -3.96
C SER A 447 20.31 25.77 -2.89
N TRP A 448 20.66 24.68 -2.20
CA TRP A 448 19.86 24.04 -1.16
C TRP A 448 20.73 23.83 0.08
N ASP A 449 20.17 24.00 1.27
CA ASP A 449 20.84 23.69 2.53
C ASP A 449 20.70 22.21 2.92
N ARG A 450 21.49 21.79 3.91
CA ARG A 450 21.67 20.38 4.29
C ARG A 450 20.38 19.76 4.81
N ASP A 451 19.67 20.50 5.66
CA ASP A 451 18.44 20.02 6.29
C ASP A 451 17.34 19.87 5.24
N THR A 452 17.27 20.79 4.27
CA THR A 452 16.35 20.68 3.13
C THR A 452 16.67 19.46 2.25
N VAL A 453 17.94 19.13 2.02
CA VAL A 453 18.37 17.92 1.30
C VAL A 453 18.01 16.65 2.07
N ILE A 454 18.22 16.64 3.39
CA ILE A 454 17.86 15.50 4.25
C ILE A 454 16.35 15.31 4.29
N CYS A 455 15.57 16.38 4.44
CA CYS A 455 14.10 16.33 4.37
C CYS A 455 13.62 15.82 3.01
N ALA A 456 14.25 16.25 1.91
CA ALA A 456 13.93 15.76 0.58
C ALA A 456 14.27 14.28 0.42
N LEU A 457 15.40 13.82 0.98
CA LEU A 457 15.77 12.40 1.02
C LEU A 457 14.78 11.58 1.83
N LEU A 458 14.37 12.05 3.01
CA LEU A 458 13.37 11.37 3.84
C LEU A 458 12.00 11.31 3.14
N ALA A 459 11.54 12.41 2.55
CA ALA A 459 10.32 12.45 1.75
C ALA A 459 10.41 11.56 0.50
N ALA A 460 11.63 11.34 -0.01
CA ALA A 460 11.91 10.47 -1.13
C ALA A 460 12.25 9.02 -0.71
N PHE A 461 12.10 8.66 0.56
CA PHE A 461 12.48 7.34 1.11
C PHE A 461 13.93 6.95 0.78
N ASN A 462 14.85 7.89 1.03
CA ASN A 462 16.28 7.81 0.78
C ASN A 462 16.67 7.59 -0.70
N ASN A 463 15.79 7.97 -1.64
CA ASN A 463 16.09 7.98 -3.07
C ASN A 463 16.67 9.36 -3.49
N PRO A 464 17.95 9.44 -3.92
CA PRO A 464 18.60 10.71 -4.19
C PRO A 464 18.12 11.42 -5.46
N GLU A 465 17.69 10.68 -6.47
CA GLU A 465 17.15 11.27 -7.70
C GLU A 465 15.79 11.91 -7.45
N ARG A 466 14.94 11.23 -6.67
CA ARG A 466 13.64 11.73 -6.24
C ARG A 466 13.75 12.88 -5.23
N ALA A 467 14.77 12.85 -4.36
CA ALA A 467 15.08 13.98 -3.49
C ALA A 467 15.47 15.22 -4.31
N VAL A 468 16.30 15.06 -5.35
CA VAL A 468 16.67 16.13 -6.28
C VAL A 468 15.46 16.67 -7.05
N GLU A 469 14.53 15.81 -7.46
CA GLU A 469 13.27 16.23 -8.09
C GLU A 469 12.40 17.09 -7.15
N TYR A 470 12.28 16.70 -5.88
CA TYR A 470 11.59 17.51 -4.87
C TYR A 470 12.28 18.85 -4.61
N LEU A 471 13.61 18.89 -4.69
CA LEU A 471 14.41 20.10 -4.51
C LEU A 471 14.34 21.06 -5.71
N TYR A 472 14.16 20.56 -6.94
CA TYR A 472 14.00 21.38 -8.14
C TYR A 472 12.55 21.83 -8.41
N SER A 473 11.57 21.09 -7.90
CA SER A 473 10.16 21.49 -7.93
C SER A 473 9.92 22.65 -6.96
N LYS A 474 10.24 23.88 -7.39
CA LYS A 474 10.03 25.14 -6.65
C LYS A 474 8.55 25.42 -6.26
N TYR A 475 7.64 24.47 -6.47
CA TYR A 475 6.20 24.59 -6.22
C TYR A 475 5.63 23.57 -5.22
N ILE A 476 6.46 22.96 -4.37
CA ILE A 476 5.96 22.29 -3.15
C ILE A 476 6.68 22.80 -1.90
N LEU A 477 7.16 24.05 -1.88
CA LEU A 477 7.50 24.73 -0.64
C LEU A 477 7.23 26.26 -0.72
N PRO A 478 5.98 26.72 -0.58
CA PRO A 478 5.73 28.04 -0.02
C PRO A 478 5.06 27.90 1.36
N ASN A 479 5.86 28.11 2.41
CA ASN A 479 5.54 28.75 3.70
C ASN A 479 4.37 28.25 4.58
N LEU A 480 3.56 27.27 4.19
CA LEU A 480 2.52 26.70 5.07
C LEU A 480 3.00 25.47 5.85
N TRP A 481 3.96 24.71 5.30
CA TRP A 481 4.59 23.59 6.00
C TRP A 481 5.56 24.07 7.09
N ARG A 482 6.20 25.24 6.90
CA ARG A 482 7.14 25.80 7.87
C ARG A 482 6.45 26.27 9.15
N ILE A 483 5.19 26.72 9.07
CA ILE A 483 4.40 27.10 10.26
C ILE A 483 4.01 25.84 11.04
N TRP A 484 3.53 24.80 10.36
CA TRP A 484 3.05 23.59 11.06
C TRP A 484 4.19 22.74 11.62
N VAL A 485 5.30 22.60 10.90
CA VAL A 485 6.47 21.85 11.36
C VAL A 485 7.32 22.65 12.34
N MET A 486 7.44 23.98 12.21
CA MET A 486 8.11 24.77 13.24
C MET A 486 7.23 25.01 14.46
N ASP A 487 5.89 25.00 14.39
CA ASP A 487 5.02 24.98 15.57
C ASP A 487 5.11 23.64 16.29
N PHE A 488 5.20 22.53 15.55
CA PHE A 488 5.40 21.21 16.11
C PHE A 488 6.81 21.03 16.72
N LEU A 489 7.84 21.60 16.09
CA LEU A 489 9.21 21.61 16.61
C LEU A 489 9.43 22.65 17.72
N ASN A 490 8.75 23.80 17.70
CA ASN A 490 8.73 24.75 18.83
C ASN A 490 7.95 24.18 20.03
N PHE A 491 6.91 23.38 19.79
CA PHE A 491 6.21 22.63 20.83
C PHE A 491 7.12 21.57 21.47
N LEU A 492 8.06 21.01 20.72
CA LEU A 492 9.08 20.09 21.22
C LEU A 492 10.30 20.80 21.84
N ASN A 493 10.57 22.07 21.48
CA ASN A 493 11.80 22.77 21.86
C ASN A 493 11.61 24.02 22.75
N GLN A 494 10.38 24.39 23.13
CA GLN A 494 10.13 25.47 24.10
C GLN A 494 9.48 24.95 25.37
N GLY A 495 10.29 24.92 26.43
CA GLY A 495 9.79 25.09 27.78
C GLY A 495 8.95 26.36 27.89
N PHE A 496 7.85 26.23 28.63
CA PHE A 496 6.89 27.26 29.02
C PHE A 496 7.45 28.70 29.14
N PRO A 497 6.93 29.68 28.37
CA PRO A 497 6.93 31.07 28.80
C PRO A 497 5.71 31.32 29.69
N ASN A 498 6.00 31.68 30.94
CA ASN A 498 5.16 32.34 31.94
C ASN A 498 3.75 32.80 31.49
N ILE A 499 2.71 32.12 31.97
CA ILE A 499 1.45 32.78 32.34
C ILE A 499 1.11 32.36 33.77
N VAL A 500 1.50 33.23 34.72
CA VAL A 500 0.95 33.26 36.07
C VAL A 500 -0.26 34.18 36.06
N GLY A 501 -1.46 33.59 36.05
CA GLY A 501 -2.67 34.16 36.67
C GLY A 501 -2.74 33.72 38.14
N PRO A 502 -3.50 34.41 39.01
CA PRO A 502 -3.13 34.63 40.40
C PRO A 502 -3.33 33.37 41.24
N ASN A 503 -2.24 32.64 41.50
CA ASN A 503 -2.00 31.90 42.73
C ASN A 503 -0.50 31.60 42.82
N ALA A 504 0.22 32.60 43.33
CA ALA A 504 1.62 32.49 43.68
C ALA A 504 1.81 31.39 44.75
N SER A 505 2.29 30.21 44.35
CA SER A 505 3.04 29.26 45.21
C SER A 505 3.39 27.92 44.55
N ALA A 506 3.43 27.80 43.22
CA ALA A 506 3.87 26.54 42.58
C ALA A 506 5.40 26.48 42.52
N GLY A 507 6.02 25.78 43.48
CA GLY A 507 7.48 25.60 43.58
C GLY A 507 8.06 24.66 42.51
N PRO A 508 9.39 24.40 42.52
CA PRO A 508 10.10 23.65 41.47
C PRO A 508 9.60 22.21 41.24
N LEU A 509 8.87 21.65 42.20
CA LEU A 509 8.27 20.31 42.13
C LEU A 509 6.77 20.32 41.76
N ALA A 510 6.22 21.46 41.32
CA ALA A 510 4.79 21.60 41.02
C ALA A 510 4.29 20.65 39.92
N PHE A 511 5.17 20.22 39.01
CA PHE A 511 4.84 19.22 37.98
C PHE A 511 4.40 17.89 38.57
N LEU A 512 4.87 17.53 39.79
CA LEU A 512 4.48 16.29 40.46
C LEU A 512 2.98 16.25 40.81
N ARG A 513 2.32 17.41 41.00
CA ARG A 513 0.87 17.49 41.31
C ARG A 513 -0.01 16.81 40.27
N ASN A 514 0.41 16.84 39.01
CA ASN A 514 -0.34 16.30 37.88
C ASN A 514 0.09 14.88 37.51
N SER A 515 1.06 14.29 38.22
CA SER A 515 1.46 12.91 38.00
C SER A 515 0.59 11.95 38.80
N GLN A 516 0.03 10.95 38.12
CA GLN A 516 -0.88 9.97 38.71
C GLN A 516 -0.20 9.17 39.83
N GLN A 517 1.08 8.82 39.65
CA GLN A 517 1.89 8.11 40.66
C GLN A 517 2.10 8.93 41.94
N PHE A 518 2.29 10.25 41.84
CA PHE A 518 2.45 11.10 43.00
C PHE A 518 1.12 11.35 43.72
N GLN A 519 0.00 11.42 42.99
CA GLN A 519 -1.33 11.47 43.60
C GLN A 519 -1.63 10.21 44.43
N GLU A 520 -1.25 9.03 43.91
CA GLU A 520 -1.36 7.77 44.66
C GLU A 520 -0.40 7.68 45.84
N LEU A 521 0.82 8.20 45.70
CA LEU A 521 1.79 8.28 46.81
C LEU A 521 1.25 9.15 47.93
N ARG A 522 0.68 10.31 47.61
CA ARG A 522 0.05 11.21 48.59
C ARG A 522 -1.09 10.54 49.33
N ALA A 523 -1.99 9.88 48.60
CA ALA A 523 -3.09 9.14 49.21
C ALA A 523 -2.60 8.05 50.17
N ARG A 524 -1.55 7.31 49.77
CA ARG A 524 -0.96 6.25 50.63
C ARG A 524 -0.20 6.79 51.84
N VAL A 525 0.53 7.89 51.70
CA VAL A 525 1.29 8.52 52.80
C VAL A 525 0.36 9.20 53.81
N GLN A 526 -0.75 9.78 53.37
CA GLN A 526 -1.79 10.32 54.27
C GLN A 526 -2.49 9.21 55.07
N MET A 527 -2.65 8.01 54.49
CA MET A 527 -3.22 6.85 55.17
C MET A 527 -2.23 6.14 56.11
N ASN A 528 -0.93 6.13 55.79
CA ASN A 528 0.11 5.58 56.65
C ASN A 528 1.44 6.35 56.48
N PRO A 529 1.79 7.26 57.42
CA PRO A 529 2.98 8.11 57.29
C PRO A 529 4.30 7.33 57.27
N GLN A 530 4.34 6.10 57.76
CA GLN A 530 5.57 5.30 57.82
C GLN A 530 5.97 4.70 56.46
N ILE A 531 5.09 4.72 55.44
CA ILE A 531 5.47 4.20 54.11
C ILE A 531 6.37 5.17 53.34
N LEU A 532 6.46 6.43 53.78
CA LEU A 532 7.18 7.47 53.05
C LEU A 532 8.67 7.14 52.92
N GLN A 533 9.32 6.66 53.98
CA GLN A 533 10.74 6.28 53.91
C GLN A 533 11.04 5.12 52.95
N PRO A 534 10.37 3.95 53.04
CA PRO A 534 10.64 2.85 52.11
C PRO A 534 10.23 3.21 50.68
N THR A 535 9.19 4.02 50.50
CA THR A 535 8.79 4.45 49.16
C THR A 535 9.75 5.48 48.57
N LEU A 536 10.31 6.38 49.37
CA LEU A 536 11.38 7.27 48.92
C LEU A 536 12.67 6.50 48.62
N GLN A 537 13.01 5.48 49.40
CA GLN A 537 14.15 4.61 49.07
C GLN A 537 13.93 3.89 47.74
N GLU A 538 12.75 3.32 47.51
CA GLU A 538 12.44 2.66 46.24
C GLU A 538 12.38 3.67 45.09
N LEU A 539 11.81 4.85 45.32
CA LEU A 539 11.74 5.92 44.33
C LEU A 539 13.13 6.46 44.00
N GLY A 540 14.05 6.55 44.97
CA GLY A 540 15.44 6.92 44.72
C GLY A 540 16.25 5.82 44.07
N ARG A 541 15.87 4.56 44.28
CA ARG A 541 16.45 3.40 43.59
C ARG A 541 16.01 3.33 42.13
N GLN A 542 14.76 3.67 41.86
CA GLN A 542 14.17 3.67 40.52
C GLN A 542 14.46 4.96 39.75
N ASN A 543 14.61 6.09 40.46
CA ASN A 543 14.80 7.38 39.84
C ASN A 543 15.73 8.28 40.70
N PRO A 544 17.06 8.07 40.59
CA PRO A 544 18.04 8.78 41.41
C PRO A 544 18.06 10.29 41.12
N HIS A 545 17.73 10.71 39.89
CA HIS A 545 17.64 12.12 39.52
C HIS A 545 16.41 12.80 40.14
N MET A 546 15.28 12.08 40.27
CA MET A 546 14.12 12.54 41.02
C MET A 546 14.44 12.66 42.51
N MET A 547 15.23 11.74 43.06
CA MET A 547 15.70 11.83 44.44
C MET A 547 16.60 13.05 44.66
N GLN A 548 17.45 13.38 43.69
CA GLN A 548 18.30 14.56 43.76
C GLN A 548 17.46 15.85 43.73
N LEU A 549 16.47 15.94 42.84
CA LEU A 549 15.51 17.06 42.80
C LEU A 549 14.66 17.18 44.07
N ILE A 550 14.24 16.06 44.65
CA ILE A 550 13.55 16.01 45.95
C ILE A 550 14.49 16.43 47.07
N GLN A 551 15.77 16.04 47.04
CA GLN A 551 16.78 16.42 48.02
C GLN A 551 17.15 17.91 47.93
N GLU A 552 17.22 18.45 46.72
CA GLU A 552 17.48 19.87 46.45
C GLU A 552 16.26 20.75 46.80
N ASN A 553 15.05 20.18 46.82
CA ASN A 553 13.79 20.89 47.05
C ASN A 553 12.90 20.22 48.12
N GLN A 554 13.50 19.72 49.20
CA GLN A 554 12.80 18.91 50.23
C GLN A 554 11.61 19.63 50.87
N ALA A 555 11.73 20.94 51.10
CA ALA A 555 10.67 21.73 51.71
C ALA A 555 9.42 21.81 50.82
N ASP A 556 9.61 21.94 49.50
CA ASP A 556 8.50 21.95 48.55
C ASP A 556 7.89 20.56 48.36
N PHE A 557 8.71 19.51 48.38
CA PHE A 557 8.22 18.14 48.34
C PHE A 557 7.35 17.78 49.55
N LEU A 558 7.79 18.14 50.76
CA LEU A 558 7.02 17.92 51.98
C LEU A 558 5.72 18.72 52.00
N ARG A 559 5.73 19.94 51.44
CA ARG A 559 4.50 20.75 51.29
C ARG A 559 3.51 20.11 50.33
N LEU A 560 4.00 19.55 49.21
CA LEU A 560 3.17 18.87 48.21
C LEU A 560 2.56 17.57 48.73
N ILE A 561 3.30 16.79 49.53
CA ILE A 561 2.80 15.55 50.16
C ILE A 561 1.69 15.82 51.18
N ASN A 562 1.80 16.93 51.92
CA ASN A 562 0.83 17.34 52.94
C ASN A 562 -0.34 18.17 52.39
N GLU A 563 -0.43 18.36 51.07
CA GLU A 563 -1.51 19.08 50.41
C GLU A 563 -2.77 18.19 50.27
N PRO A 564 -3.97 18.67 50.66
CA PRO A 564 -5.19 17.87 50.61
C PRO A 564 -5.60 17.57 49.16
N VAL A 565 -5.99 16.32 48.88
CA VAL A 565 -6.49 15.90 47.57
C VAL A 565 -7.92 16.42 47.42
N VAL A 566 -8.17 17.33 46.47
CA VAL A 566 -9.50 17.91 46.21
C VAL A 566 -10.15 17.15 45.05
N GLU A 567 -11.23 16.42 45.31
CA GLU A 567 -12.08 15.82 44.28
C GLU A 567 -13.22 16.79 43.90
N GLY A 568 -13.29 17.20 42.63
CA GLY A 568 -14.51 17.75 42.03
C GLY A 568 -14.37 19.02 41.19
N GLU A 569 -14.96 18.93 39.99
CA GLU A 569 -15.37 19.99 39.04
C GLU A 569 -14.35 20.54 38.02
N GLY A 570 -14.63 20.24 36.72
CA GLY A 570 -13.93 20.82 35.57
C GLY A 570 -13.82 19.92 34.32
N ASN A 571 -14.82 19.09 34.03
CA ASN A 571 -14.76 18.11 32.93
C ASN A 571 -15.09 18.73 31.55
N ILE A 572 -14.15 19.52 31.01
CA ILE A 572 -14.21 20.02 29.61
C ILE A 572 -13.14 19.34 28.73
N LEU A 573 -12.08 18.79 29.33
CA LEU A 573 -11.03 18.05 28.62
C LEU A 573 -11.42 16.59 28.32
N GLY A 574 -12.31 15.99 29.10
CA GLY A 574 -12.77 14.60 28.90
C GLY A 574 -13.65 14.42 27.65
N GLN A 575 -14.33 15.47 27.20
CA GLN A 575 -15.11 15.45 25.95
C GLN A 575 -14.27 15.69 24.69
N LEU A 576 -13.06 16.25 24.82
CA LEU A 576 -12.09 16.36 23.71
C LEU A 576 -11.16 15.14 23.62
N ALA A 577 -10.94 14.42 24.72
CA ALA A 577 -10.18 13.16 24.73
C ALA A 577 -10.90 11.98 24.05
N SER A 578 -12.22 12.10 23.77
CA SER A 578 -12.97 11.09 23.01
C SER A 578 -12.74 11.15 21.49
N ALA A 579 -11.89 12.07 21.02
CA ALA A 579 -11.63 12.33 19.59
C ALA A 579 -10.16 12.08 19.15
N MET A 580 -9.36 11.36 19.95
CA MET A 580 -8.00 10.95 19.58
C MET A 580 -7.89 9.42 19.40
N PRO A 581 -7.14 8.90 18.41
CA PRO A 581 -6.87 7.47 18.28
C PRO A 581 -6.04 6.96 19.47
N PRO A 582 -6.11 5.66 19.82
CA PRO A 582 -5.51 5.13 21.03
C PRO A 582 -3.99 5.30 21.03
N ALA A 583 -3.45 5.73 22.17
CA ALA A 583 -2.02 5.70 22.45
C ALA A 583 -1.47 4.28 22.26
N VAL A 584 -0.30 4.16 21.64
CA VAL A 584 0.41 2.91 21.43
C VAL A 584 0.66 2.25 22.80
N THR A 585 -0.06 1.18 23.10
CA THR A 585 0.14 0.38 24.30
C THR A 585 1.29 -0.59 24.07
N VAL A 586 2.31 -0.51 24.92
CA VAL A 586 3.45 -1.44 24.95
C VAL A 586 3.04 -2.67 25.78
N THR A 587 3.14 -3.86 25.22
CA THR A 587 2.85 -5.09 25.97
C THR A 587 3.94 -5.37 27.02
N PRO A 588 3.67 -6.17 28.06
CA PRO A 588 4.69 -6.55 29.04
C PRO A 588 5.97 -7.14 28.41
N GLU A 589 5.82 -7.94 27.35
CA GLU A 589 6.92 -8.57 26.61
C GLU A 589 7.73 -7.55 25.81
N GLU A 590 7.06 -6.57 25.20
CA GLU A 590 7.71 -5.46 24.49
C GLU A 590 8.48 -4.56 25.46
N ARG A 591 7.94 -4.35 26.67
CA ARG A 591 8.64 -3.61 27.73
C ARG A 591 9.91 -4.33 28.19
N GLU A 592 9.86 -5.65 28.36
CA GLU A 592 11.06 -6.42 28.71
C GLU A 592 12.11 -6.42 27.58
N ALA A 593 11.67 -6.43 26.31
CA ALA A 593 12.58 -6.30 25.16
C ALA A 593 13.26 -4.92 25.13
N ILE A 594 12.49 -3.86 25.38
CA ILE A 594 13.02 -2.49 25.51
C ILE A 594 14.00 -2.40 26.69
N GLU A 595 13.69 -3.00 27.85
CA GLU A 595 14.59 -3.01 29.02
C GLU A 595 15.89 -3.80 28.74
N ARG A 596 15.84 -4.88 27.95
CA ARG A 596 17.04 -5.62 27.52
C ARG A 596 17.91 -4.82 26.55
N LEU A 597 17.30 -4.04 25.66
CA LEU A 597 18.00 -3.14 24.75
C LEU A 597 18.62 -1.96 25.50
N GLU A 598 17.90 -1.37 26.46
CA GLU A 598 18.43 -0.34 27.37
C GLU A 598 19.63 -0.87 28.17
N ALA A 599 19.59 -2.13 28.61
CA ALA A 599 20.70 -2.77 29.32
C ALA A 599 21.98 -2.93 28.48
N THR A 600 21.93 -2.68 27.17
CA THR A 600 23.13 -2.63 26.30
C THR A 600 23.82 -1.26 26.29
N GLY A 601 23.26 -0.25 26.96
CA GLY A 601 23.91 1.04 27.22
C GLY A 601 23.30 2.25 26.50
N PHE A 602 22.18 2.09 25.79
CA PHE A 602 21.52 3.16 25.01
C PHE A 602 20.39 3.85 25.77
N ASP A 603 20.19 5.16 25.51
CA ASP A 603 19.10 5.94 26.11
C ASP A 603 17.72 5.42 25.71
N ARG A 604 16.80 5.40 26.67
CA ARG A 604 15.43 4.85 26.51
C ARG A 604 14.65 5.50 25.37
N ALA A 605 14.80 6.80 25.12
CA ALA A 605 14.10 7.47 24.03
C ALA A 605 14.59 6.93 22.67
N ILE A 606 15.90 6.73 22.54
CA ILE A 606 16.54 6.18 21.35
C ILE A 606 16.18 4.70 21.19
N VAL A 607 16.19 3.93 22.27
CA VAL A 607 15.76 2.52 22.26
C VAL A 607 14.31 2.42 21.83
N LEU A 608 13.40 3.24 22.35
CA LEU A 608 11.99 3.23 21.95
C LEU A 608 11.82 3.63 20.49
N GLU A 609 12.48 4.69 20.05
CA GLU A 609 12.44 5.16 18.66
C GLU A 609 12.90 4.07 17.70
N VAL A 610 14.08 3.48 17.97
CA VAL A 610 14.64 2.41 17.15
C VAL A 610 13.79 1.14 17.26
N PHE A 611 13.31 0.77 18.45
CA PHE A 611 12.49 -0.42 18.65
C PHE A 611 11.17 -0.34 17.89
N PHE A 612 10.49 0.81 17.91
CA PHE A 612 9.26 1.00 17.12
C PHE A 612 9.55 1.17 15.63
N ALA A 613 10.65 1.82 15.25
CA ALA A 613 11.09 1.91 13.85
C ALA A 613 11.44 0.53 13.27
N CYS A 614 12.00 -0.36 14.10
CA CYS A 614 12.25 -1.77 13.81
C CYS A 614 10.99 -2.64 13.98
N ASN A 615 9.81 -2.02 14.03
CA ASN A 615 8.52 -2.69 14.13
C ASN A 615 8.41 -3.65 15.33
N LYS A 616 8.98 -3.22 16.46
CA LYS A 616 9.06 -3.93 17.75
C LYS A 616 9.89 -5.22 17.73
N ASN A 617 10.83 -5.33 16.78
CA ASN A 617 11.76 -6.44 16.71
C ASN A 617 13.03 -6.13 17.51
N GLU A 618 13.22 -6.85 18.62
CA GLU A 618 14.35 -6.64 19.55
C GLU A 618 15.70 -6.87 18.90
N GLU A 619 15.87 -7.94 18.13
CA GLU A 619 17.16 -8.30 17.52
C GLU A 619 17.57 -7.29 16.44
N LEU A 620 16.60 -6.80 15.67
CA LEU A 620 16.83 -5.76 14.67
C LEU A 620 17.16 -4.41 15.33
N ALA A 621 16.48 -4.07 16.43
CA ALA A 621 16.75 -2.86 17.19
C ALA A 621 18.13 -2.91 17.88
N ALA A 622 18.53 -4.07 18.42
CA ALA A 622 19.85 -4.28 19.02
C ALA A 622 20.96 -4.07 17.99
N ASN A 623 20.84 -4.70 16.82
CA ASN A 623 21.82 -4.58 15.75
C ASN A 623 21.92 -3.13 15.26
N TYR A 624 20.79 -2.45 15.12
CA TYR A 624 20.78 -1.04 14.71
C TYR A 624 21.44 -0.13 15.76
N LEU A 625 21.08 -0.26 17.03
CA LEU A 625 21.65 0.54 18.12
C LEU A 625 23.17 0.35 18.22
N LEU A 626 23.64 -0.90 18.18
CA LEU A 626 25.07 -1.23 18.26
C LEU A 626 25.87 -0.74 17.05
N ASP A 627 25.32 -0.88 15.84
CA ASP A 627 25.99 -0.40 14.62
C ASP A 627 26.08 1.13 14.57
N HIS A 628 25.13 1.83 15.19
CA HIS A 628 25.03 3.29 15.18
C HIS A 628 25.45 3.94 16.51
N MET A 629 26.14 3.22 17.39
CA MET A 629 26.46 3.66 18.75
C MET A 629 27.16 5.03 18.85
N HIS A 630 28.02 5.35 17.87
CA HIS A 630 28.74 6.62 17.81
C HIS A 630 27.90 7.83 17.35
N GLU A 631 26.69 7.59 16.82
CA GLU A 631 25.77 8.66 16.39
C GLU A 631 24.87 9.14 17.54
N PHE A 632 24.92 8.46 18.69
CA PHE A 632 24.12 8.74 19.87
C PHE A 632 24.96 9.28 21.06
N GLU A 633 26.27 9.47 20.88
CA GLU A 633 27.22 9.93 21.91
C GLU A 633 27.47 11.46 21.91
N GLU A 634 26.58 12.30 21.35
CA GLU A 634 26.68 13.78 21.41
C GLU A 634 25.81 14.44 22.49
#